data_AF-A0A1G5PHH5-F1
#
_entry.id   AF-A0A1G5PHH5-F1
#
_cell.length_a   1.000
_cell.length_b   1.000
_cell.length_c   1.000
_cell.angle_alpha   90.00
_cell.angle_beta   90.00
_cell.angle_gamma   90.00
#
_symmetry.space_group_name_H-M   'P 1'
#
loop_
_entity.id
_entity.type
_entity.pdbx_description
1 polymer ?
#
loop_
_entity_poly.entity_id
_entity_poly.type
_entity_poly.pdbx_seq_one_letter_code
_entity_poly.pdbx_strand_id
1 'polypeptide(L)' 'MKPAAMLFDEPTSALDPELVGEVLQVMRDLAADGMTMVVVTHE' A
#
# COMPACT_ATOMS: atom_id res chain seq x y z
N MET A 1 19.49 0.71 7.13
CA MET A 1 18.86 -0.62 6.96
C MET A 1 17.62 -0.44 6.12
N LYS A 2 17.40 -1.29 5.11
CA LYS A 2 16.09 -1.35 4.44
C LYS A 2 15.17 -2.24 5.29
N PRO A 3 13.90 -1.87 5.51
CA PRO A 3 12.98 -2.71 6.26
C PRO A 3 12.77 -4.05 5.54
N ALA A 4 12.56 -5.11 6.32
CA ALA A 4 12.28 -6.44 5.77
C ALA A 4 10.85 -6.58 5.23
N ALA A 5 9.92 -5.77 5.75
CA ALA A 5 8.55 -5.67 5.27
C ALA A 5 7.94 -4.31 5.64
N MET A 6 6.88 -3.90 4.93
CA MET A 6 6.04 -2.74 5.28
C MET A 6 4.61 -3.19 5.59
N LEU A 7 4.03 -2.65 6.67
CA LEU A 7 2.65 -2.87 7.06
C LEU A 7 1.82 -1.62 6.73
N PHE A 8 0.74 -1.80 5.99
CA PHE A 8 -0.26 -0.79 5.72
C PHE A 8 -1.53 -1.16 6.48
N ASP A 9 -2.03 -0.24 7.29
CA ASP A 9 -3.30 -0.38 8.02
C ASP A 9 -4.30 0.60 7.42
N GLU A 10 -5.30 0.06 6.73
CA GLU A 10 -6.31 0.80 5.97
C GLU A 10 -5.77 1.93 5.08
N PRO A 11 -4.87 1.65 4.12
CA PRO A 11 -4.19 2.70 3.35
C PRO A 11 -5.13 3.57 2.49
N THR A 12 -6.39 3.19 2.32
CA THR A 12 -7.34 3.83 1.42
C THR A 12 -8.64 4.32 2.09
N SER A 13 -8.85 4.10 3.39
CA SER A 13 -10.17 4.29 4.01
C SER A 13 -10.63 5.75 4.13
N ALA A 14 -9.69 6.70 4.14
CA ALA A 14 -9.96 8.14 4.22
C ALA A 14 -9.68 8.89 2.90
N LEU A 15 -9.51 8.16 1.79
CA LEU A 15 -9.14 8.75 0.50
C LEU A 15 -10.35 8.88 -0.43
N ASP A 16 -10.36 9.97 -1.19
CA ASP A 16 -11.29 10.12 -2.30
C ASP A 16 -11.02 9.04 -3.37
N PRO A 17 -12.04 8.58 -4.13
CA PRO A 17 -11.89 7.50 -5.12
C PRO A 17 -10.77 7.73 -6.15
N GLU A 18 -10.49 8.99 -6.50
CA GLU A 18 -9.40 9.38 -7.41
C GLU A 18 -8.02 9.07 -6.81
N LEU A 19 -7.83 9.37 -5.52
CA LEU A 19 -6.58 9.15 -4.79
C LEU A 19 -6.34 7.68 -4.44
N VAL A 20 -7.41 6.88 -4.28
CA VAL A 20 -7.30 5.43 -4.07
C VAL A 20 -6.52 4.77 -5.21
N GLY A 21 -6.80 5.16 -6.46
CA GLY A 21 -6.09 4.65 -7.63
C GLY A 21 -4.60 4.93 -7.59
N GLU A 22 -4.22 6.16 -7.20
CA GLU A 22 -2.81 6.58 -7.10
C GLU A 22 -2.06 5.81 -6.01
N VAL A 23 -2.67 5.63 -4.83
CA VAL A 23 -2.06 4.88 -3.73
C VAL A 23 -1.89 3.41 -4.10
N LEU A 24 -2.89 2.80 -4.73
CA LEU A 24 -2.78 1.43 -5.21
C LEU A 24 -1.70 1.27 -6.27
N GLN A 25 -1.48 2.29 -7.12
CA GLN A 25 -0.40 2.25 -8.11
C GLN A 25 0.97 2.26 -7.43
N VAL A 26 1.21 3.17 -6.48
CA VAL A 26 2.48 3.23 -5.73
C VAL A 26 2.72 1.92 -4.98
N MET A 27 1.68 1.34 -4.38
CA MET A 27 1.78 0.04 -3.70
C MET A 27 2.17 -1.10 -4.66
N ARG A 28 1.68 -1.10 -5.89
CA ARG A 28 2.06 -2.09 -6.92
C ARG A 28 3.51 -1.91 -7.36
N ASP A 29 3.96 -0.68 -7.52
CA ASP A 29 5.35 -0.38 -7.90
C ASP A 29 6.33 -0.86 -6.83
N LEU A 30 6.01 -0.63 -5.54
CA LEU A 30 6.79 -1.14 -4.41
C LEU A 30 6.86 -2.67 -4.39
N ALA A 31 5.75 -3.35 -4.68
CA ALA A 31 5.71 -4.80 -4.77
C ALA A 31 6.56 -5.32 -5.96
N ALA A 32 6.53 -4.63 -7.11
CA ALA A 32 7.35 -4.95 -8.26
C ALA A 32 8.85 -4.79 -7.99
N ASP A 33 9.22 -3.83 -7.14
CA ASP A 33 10.59 -3.64 -6.65
C ASP A 33 11.06 -4.70 -5.62
N GLY A 34 10.22 -5.70 -5.35
CA GLY A 34 10.53 -6.82 -4.45
C GLY A 34 10.32 -6.50 -2.97
N MET A 35 9.60 -5.42 -2.65
CA MET A 35 9.23 -5.10 -1.27
C MET A 35 8.16 -6.07 -0.76
N THR A 36 8.41 -6.72 0.38
CA THR A 36 7.37 -7.50 1.06
C THR A 36 6.42 -6.53 1.78
N MET A 37 5.12 -6.64 1.48
CA MET A 37 4.10 -5.75 2.04
C MET A 37 2.96 -6.57 2.67
N VAL A 38 2.48 -6.10 3.81
CA VAL A 38 1.28 -6.61 4.49
C VAL A 38 0.25 -5.50 4.49
N VAL A 39 -0.97 -5.78 4.06
CA VAL A 39 -2.05 -4.79 3.99
C VAL A 39 -3.22 -5.29 4.82
N VAL A 40 -3.68 -4.46 5.75
CA VAL A 40 -4.88 -4.66 6.56
C VAL A 40 -5.94 -3.71 6.05
N THR A 41 -7.16 -4.20 5.89
CA THR A 41 -8.34 -3.44 5.46
C THR A 41 -9.53 -3.89 6.29
N HIS A 42 -10.48 -2.99 6.54
CA HIS A 42 -11.72 -3.27 7.30
C HIS A 42 -12.93 -3.54 6.38
N GLU A 43 -12.70 -4.09 5.19
CA GLU A 43 -13.79 -4.63 4.37
C GLU A 43 -14.44 -5.88 4.99
#